data_AF-A0C9A2-F1
#
_entry.id   AF-A0C9A2-F1
#
_cell.length_a   1.000
_cell.length_b   1.000
_cell.length_c   1.000
_cell.angle_alpha   90.00
_cell.angle_beta   90.00
_cell.angle_gamma   90.00
#
_symmetry.space_group_name_H-M   'P 1'
#
loop_
_entity.id
_entity.type
_entity.pdbx_description
1 polymer ?
#
loop_
_entity_poly.entity_id
_entity_poly.type
_entity_poly.pdbx_seq_one_letter_code
_entity_poly.pdbx_strand_id
1 'polypeptide(L)'
;MEYISKSNIAKIVGNTLVNASTTDRCKKIISWSWEMLGSILIMMGSPLSVKGLDSDDDCKDKITAKETEKEFTLVLDLDETLIRSEMERTSFLDEEIIVKIGNTIEKYYVKIRPFARDFLKALSKYFELVIFTAALKEYADKVIDYLDPSGFIKRRFYRDSCTKKDGVFYKDLTKVNSNLEKTFIIDNSLSGMSLNPQNGLLIKSWYDDLKDQELKIYDAMLKKNVKPKENIVQCIKQMKRKYPKNVLN
;
A
#
# COMPACT_ATOMS: atom_id res chain seq x y z
N MET A 1 34.25 33.35 -29.98
CA MET A 1 33.61 34.17 -28.92
C MET A 1 32.49 33.33 -28.31
N GLU A 2 32.45 32.96 -27.04
CA GLU A 2 33.46 32.73 -26.01
C GLU A 2 32.72 31.92 -24.92
N TYR A 3 33.41 30.92 -24.37
CA TYR A 3 32.92 30.00 -23.34
C TYR A 3 32.79 30.76 -22.00
N ILE A 4 31.64 30.68 -21.31
CA ILE A 4 31.51 31.24 -19.94
C ILE A 4 31.37 30.11 -18.92
N SER A 5 32.28 30.15 -17.94
CA SER A 5 32.58 29.11 -16.96
C SER A 5 31.71 29.17 -15.69
N LYS A 6 31.59 28.02 -15.02
CA LYS A 6 30.91 27.84 -13.73
C LYS A 6 31.75 28.40 -12.57
N SER A 7 31.50 29.65 -12.20
CA SER A 7 31.84 30.21 -10.88
C SER A 7 31.08 31.51 -10.67
N ASN A 8 29.97 31.51 -9.91
CA ASN A 8 29.39 32.69 -9.21
C ASN A 8 27.98 32.45 -8.61
N ILE A 9 27.82 31.47 -7.72
CA ILE A 9 26.65 31.43 -6.80
C ILE A 9 27.13 31.07 -5.39
N ALA A 10 27.86 32.00 -4.78
CA ALA A 10 28.17 31.99 -3.36
C ALA A 10 28.38 33.43 -2.90
N LYS A 11 27.30 34.21 -2.80
CA LYS A 11 27.32 35.55 -2.15
C LYS A 11 25.93 36.18 -2.01
N ILE A 12 24.94 35.49 -1.46
CA ILE A 12 23.77 36.16 -0.90
C ILE A 12 23.41 35.47 0.43
N VAL A 13 23.19 36.31 1.45
CA VAL A 13 22.80 36.03 2.85
C VAL A 13 23.98 35.93 3.84
N GLY A 14 24.47 37.11 4.21
CA GLY A 14 25.24 37.36 5.43
C GLY A 14 24.62 38.51 6.23
N ASN A 15 24.33 38.22 7.50
CA ASN A 15 24.24 39.10 8.67
C ASN A 15 23.11 40.13 8.83
N THR A 16 22.23 39.84 9.80
CA THR A 16 21.99 40.75 10.94
C THR A 16 21.87 39.93 12.23
N LEU A 17 22.77 40.18 13.20
CA LEU A 17 22.78 39.67 14.57
C LEU A 17 22.49 40.83 15.53
N VAL A 18 21.59 40.63 16.50
CA VAL A 18 21.60 41.07 17.92
C VAL A 18 20.19 40.74 18.51
N ASN A 19 19.94 40.30 19.74
CA ASN A 19 20.71 40.26 20.99
C ASN A 19 20.12 39.19 21.95
N ALA A 20 20.89 38.86 22.99
CA ALA A 20 20.78 37.73 23.93
C ALA A 20 19.78 37.88 25.11
N SER A 21 19.39 36.76 25.74
CA SER A 21 19.72 36.42 27.15
C SER A 21 19.04 35.12 27.67
N THR A 22 19.87 34.21 28.22
CA THR A 22 19.69 33.27 29.38
C THR A 22 18.41 32.41 29.49
N THR A 23 18.40 31.07 29.74
CA THR A 23 19.31 30.13 30.44
C THR A 23 18.91 28.66 30.15
N ASP A 24 19.88 27.74 30.27
CA ASP A 24 19.80 26.31 30.64
C ASP A 24 18.99 25.27 29.84
N ARG A 25 19.70 24.37 29.12
CA ARG A 25 20.14 23.03 29.62
C ARG A 25 20.65 22.16 28.46
N CYS A 26 21.95 21.84 28.50
CA CYS A 26 22.65 20.99 27.55
C CYS A 26 22.25 19.50 27.67
N LYS A 27 22.17 18.79 26.53
CA LYS A 27 23.13 17.76 26.08
C LYS A 27 22.52 16.88 24.97
N LYS A 28 23.20 16.83 23.83
CA LYS A 28 23.03 15.87 22.73
C LYS A 28 24.44 15.38 22.38
N ILE A 29 24.63 14.07 22.21
CA ILE A 29 25.38 13.37 21.14
C ILE A 29 26.01 12.02 21.60
N ILE A 30 25.47 10.93 21.02
CA ILE A 30 26.06 9.75 20.33
C ILE A 30 27.22 8.94 20.96
N SER A 31 27.05 7.60 21.04
CA SER A 31 28.09 6.56 20.80
C SER A 31 27.43 5.17 20.57
N TRP A 32 27.93 4.13 19.91
CA TRP A 32 28.76 3.84 18.71
C TRP A 32 28.62 2.31 18.46
N SER A 33 28.88 1.90 17.23
CA SER A 33 28.95 0.51 16.74
C SER A 33 30.33 -0.11 16.99
N TRP A 34 30.37 -1.34 17.52
CA TRP A 34 31.53 -2.22 17.78
C TRP A 34 30.97 -3.67 17.62
N GLU A 35 31.52 -4.67 16.91
CA GLU A 35 32.89 -4.96 16.50
C GLU A 35 32.91 -5.80 15.20
N MET A 36 33.65 -5.33 14.21
CA MET A 36 34.30 -6.13 13.18
C MET A 36 35.80 -5.97 13.44
N LEU A 37 36.53 -7.09 13.48
CA LEU A 37 37.99 -7.24 13.65
C LEU A 37 38.52 -7.36 15.09
N GLY A 38 38.66 -8.62 15.50
CA GLY A 38 39.43 -9.06 16.66
C GLY A 38 40.92 -8.73 16.53
N SER A 39 41.51 -8.37 17.67
CA SER A 39 42.89 -7.94 17.81
C SER A 39 43.84 -9.10 18.09
N ILE A 40 44.99 -9.06 17.41
CA ILE A 40 46.16 -9.92 17.58
C ILE A 40 46.96 -9.48 18.83
N LEU A 41 47.37 -10.50 19.62
CA LEU A 41 48.54 -10.57 20.52
C LEU A 41 48.48 -9.98 21.95
N ILE A 42 48.38 -10.87 22.96
CA ILE A 42 49.21 -10.83 24.20
C ILE A 42 49.66 -12.26 24.53
N MET A 43 50.98 -12.44 24.67
CA MET A 43 51.66 -13.66 25.10
C MET A 43 51.87 -13.70 26.63
N MET A 44 52.03 -14.94 27.12
CA MET A 44 52.64 -15.41 28.39
C MET A 44 51.72 -15.61 29.61
N GLY A 45 51.68 -16.86 30.13
CA GLY A 45 51.47 -17.06 31.58
C GLY A 45 50.70 -18.29 32.13
N SER A 46 50.95 -19.52 31.65
CA SER A 46 50.86 -20.78 32.43
C SER A 46 49.50 -21.42 32.79
N PRO A 47 49.45 -22.76 33.01
CA PRO A 47 48.27 -23.59 32.79
C PRO A 47 47.58 -24.04 34.08
N LEU A 48 46.25 -24.14 34.07
CA LEU A 48 45.53 -24.99 35.01
C LEU A 48 44.34 -25.71 34.36
N SER A 49 44.23 -26.96 34.76
CA SER A 49 43.42 -28.04 34.21
C SER A 49 41.91 -27.84 34.35
N VAL A 50 41.23 -28.34 33.32
CA VAL A 50 39.79 -28.49 33.07
C VAL A 50 39.00 -29.08 34.24
N LYS A 51 37.79 -28.56 34.49
CA LYS A 51 36.56 -29.33 34.80
C LYS A 51 35.32 -28.47 34.51
N GLY A 52 34.28 -29.15 34.03
CA GLY A 52 33.24 -28.62 33.16
C GLY A 52 32.21 -27.69 33.79
N LEU A 53 31.46 -27.03 32.90
CA LEU A 53 30.21 -26.36 33.18
C LEU A 53 29.29 -26.54 31.97
N ASP A 54 28.05 -26.84 32.31
CA ASP A 54 26.98 -27.30 31.47
C ASP A 54 26.48 -26.26 30.46
N SER A 55 25.82 -26.79 29.44
CA SER A 55 25.09 -26.08 28.40
C SER A 55 23.93 -25.27 28.97
N ASP A 56 23.98 -23.95 28.82
CA ASP A 56 22.79 -23.10 28.83
C ASP A 56 22.72 -22.37 27.47
N ASP A 57 22.03 -23.01 26.53
CA ASP A 57 21.59 -22.41 25.26
C ASP A 57 20.47 -21.39 25.56
N ASP A 58 20.82 -20.13 25.82
CA ASP A 58 19.85 -19.03 25.83
C ASP A 58 19.67 -18.51 24.38
N CYS A 59 18.74 -19.15 23.67
CA CYS A 59 18.26 -18.70 22.37
C CYS A 59 17.58 -17.33 22.53
N LYS A 60 18.27 -16.28 22.05
CA LYS A 60 17.67 -14.95 21.85
C LYS A 60 16.57 -15.04 20.79
N ASP A 61 15.36 -15.28 21.25
CA ASP A 61 14.14 -15.15 20.45
C ASP A 61 14.03 -13.71 19.94
N LYS A 62 14.24 -13.53 18.64
CA LYS A 62 13.75 -12.34 17.93
C LYS A 62 12.23 -12.42 17.93
N ILE A 63 11.60 -11.75 18.88
CA ILE A 63 10.16 -11.52 18.90
C ILE A 63 9.79 -10.69 17.67
N THR A 64 9.47 -11.36 16.56
CA THR A 64 8.72 -10.76 15.47
C THR A 64 7.34 -10.46 16.00
N ALA A 65 6.96 -9.18 16.09
CA ALA A 65 5.61 -8.78 16.45
C ALA A 65 4.61 -9.54 15.56
N LYS A 66 3.82 -10.43 16.16
CA LYS A 66 2.78 -11.17 15.47
C LYS A 66 1.76 -10.16 14.95
N GLU A 67 1.78 -9.88 13.64
CA GLU A 67 0.73 -9.06 13.03
C GLU A 67 -0.61 -9.67 13.39
N THR A 68 -1.43 -8.91 14.12
CA THR A 68 -2.79 -9.35 14.46
C THR A 68 -3.56 -9.47 13.16
N GLU A 69 -4.12 -10.65 12.91
CA GLU A 69 -4.95 -10.92 11.75
C GLU A 69 -6.09 -9.89 11.66
N LYS A 70 -6.29 -9.33 10.47
CA LYS A 70 -7.34 -8.33 10.26
C LYS A 70 -8.69 -9.05 10.20
N GLU A 71 -9.66 -8.54 10.95
CA GLU A 71 -10.99 -9.15 11.02
C GLU A 71 -11.75 -9.10 9.70
N PHE A 72 -11.54 -8.04 8.91
CA PHE A 72 -12.28 -7.78 7.68
C PHE A 72 -11.35 -7.79 6.46
N THR A 73 -11.82 -8.39 5.37
CA THR A 73 -11.17 -8.36 4.05
C THR A 73 -11.86 -7.34 3.16
N LEU A 74 -11.11 -6.32 2.72
CA LEU A 74 -11.57 -5.34 1.74
C LEU A 74 -10.97 -5.69 0.37
N VAL A 75 -11.86 -6.07 -0.54
CA VAL A 75 -11.56 -6.34 -1.94
C VAL A 75 -11.71 -5.05 -2.74
N LEU A 76 -10.71 -4.73 -3.55
CA LEU A 76 -10.66 -3.53 -4.38
C LEU A 76 -10.53 -3.94 -5.84
N ASP A 77 -11.35 -3.33 -6.68
CA ASP A 77 -11.09 -3.29 -8.11
C ASP A 77 -9.89 -2.37 -8.44
N LEU A 78 -9.34 -2.50 -9.65
CA LEU A 78 -8.14 -1.78 -10.09
C LEU A 78 -8.48 -0.65 -11.09
N ASP A 79 -8.84 -1.01 -12.32
CA ASP A 79 -9.05 -0.09 -13.44
C ASP A 79 -10.32 0.74 -13.26
N GLU A 80 -10.25 2.05 -13.51
CA GLU A 80 -11.29 3.05 -13.22
C GLU A 80 -11.71 3.16 -11.72
N THR A 81 -11.11 2.37 -10.84
CA THR A 81 -11.34 2.39 -9.38
C THR A 81 -10.17 3.05 -8.65
N LEU A 82 -8.96 2.52 -8.76
CA LEU A 82 -7.73 3.03 -8.12
C LEU A 82 -6.79 3.72 -9.11
N ILE A 83 -6.83 3.31 -10.38
CA ILE A 83 -5.98 3.81 -11.46
C ILE A 83 -6.81 3.92 -12.75
N ARG A 84 -6.22 4.53 -13.76
CA ARG A 84 -6.68 4.48 -15.15
C ARG A 84 -5.48 4.17 -16.04
N SER A 85 -5.65 3.33 -17.06
CA SER A 85 -4.61 3.05 -18.04
C SER A 85 -5.08 3.23 -19.48
N GLU A 86 -4.19 3.76 -20.31
CA GLU A 86 -4.44 4.02 -21.74
C GLU A 86 -3.29 3.48 -22.58
N MET A 87 -3.56 3.09 -23.83
CA MET A 87 -2.50 2.65 -24.77
C MET A 87 -1.77 3.83 -25.41
N GLU A 88 -2.40 5.02 -25.39
CA GLU A 88 -1.82 6.26 -25.89
C GLU A 88 -1.48 7.19 -24.72
N ARG A 89 -0.36 7.90 -24.84
CA ARG A 89 0.07 8.84 -23.80
C ARG A 89 -0.73 10.13 -23.90
N THR A 90 -1.47 10.47 -22.86
CA THR A 90 -2.24 11.71 -22.82
C THR A 90 -1.58 12.81 -21.97
N SER A 91 -0.67 12.43 -21.06
CA SER A 91 0.15 13.38 -20.28
C SER A 91 1.58 12.88 -20.07
N PHE A 92 2.53 13.82 -19.95
CA PHE A 92 3.92 13.53 -19.61
C PHE A 92 4.09 13.04 -18.16
N LEU A 93 3.08 13.25 -17.32
CA LEU A 93 3.03 12.77 -15.93
C LEU A 93 2.53 11.33 -15.82
N ASP A 94 2.01 10.75 -16.90
CA ASP A 94 1.57 9.36 -16.93
C ASP A 94 2.79 8.44 -16.88
N GLU A 95 2.70 7.41 -16.04
CA GLU A 95 3.75 6.40 -15.91
C GLU A 95 3.66 5.41 -17.08
N GLU A 96 4.77 5.21 -17.79
CA GLU A 96 4.84 4.21 -18.86
C GLU A 96 5.15 2.83 -18.26
N ILE A 97 4.18 1.92 -18.33
CA ILE A 97 4.32 0.53 -17.93
C ILE A 97 4.39 -0.35 -19.18
N ILE A 98 5.50 -1.07 -19.32
CA ILE A 98 5.73 -2.01 -20.42
C ILE A 98 5.40 -3.42 -19.93
N VAL A 99 4.49 -4.08 -20.62
CA VAL A 99 3.98 -5.41 -20.27
C VAL A 99 4.24 -6.36 -21.43
N LYS A 100 4.75 -7.55 -21.12
CA LYS A 100 4.85 -8.65 -22.08
C LYS A 100 3.64 -9.58 -21.89
N ILE A 101 2.82 -9.72 -22.93
CA ILE A 101 1.64 -10.59 -22.92
C ILE A 101 1.85 -11.66 -24.00
N GLY A 102 2.18 -12.88 -23.58
CA GLY A 102 2.63 -13.92 -24.50
C GLY A 102 3.87 -13.48 -25.30
N ASN A 103 3.70 -13.29 -26.62
CA ASN A 103 4.77 -12.87 -27.52
C ASN A 103 4.72 -11.39 -27.89
N THR A 104 3.72 -10.64 -27.42
CA THR A 104 3.61 -9.20 -27.68
C THR A 104 4.17 -8.39 -26.52
N ILE A 105 4.72 -7.23 -26.85
CA ILE A 105 5.10 -6.20 -25.88
C ILE A 105 4.13 -5.05 -26.08
N GLU A 106 3.40 -4.71 -25.02
CA GLU A 106 2.42 -3.65 -25.00
C GLU A 106 2.85 -2.56 -24.02
N LYS A 107 2.45 -1.33 -24.33
CA LYS A 107 2.72 -0.16 -23.48
C LYS A 107 1.41 0.38 -22.95
N TYR A 108 1.40 0.67 -21.66
CA TYR A 108 0.28 1.26 -20.95
C TYR A 108 0.75 2.54 -20.24
N TYR A 109 -0.02 3.60 -20.36
CA TYR A 109 0.21 4.87 -19.67
C TYR A 109 -0.76 4.94 -18.49
N VAL A 110 -0.22 4.89 -17.27
CA VAL A 110 -0.99 4.70 -16.05
C VAL A 110 -1.06 5.99 -15.24
N LYS A 111 -2.29 6.34 -14.87
CA LYS A 111 -2.62 7.44 -13.97
C LYS A 111 -3.12 6.86 -12.65
N ILE A 112 -2.62 7.40 -11.53
CA ILE A 112 -3.10 7.02 -10.20
C ILE A 112 -4.25 7.95 -9.82
N ARG A 113 -5.40 7.39 -9.40
CA ARG A 113 -6.53 8.17 -8.91
C ARG A 113 -6.09 9.00 -7.69
N PRO A 114 -6.50 10.29 -7.58
CA PRO A 114 -6.21 11.09 -6.40
C PRO A 114 -6.51 10.33 -5.10
N PHE A 115 -5.57 10.42 -4.15
CA PHE A 115 -5.61 9.74 -2.85
C PHE A 115 -5.47 8.21 -2.84
N ALA A 116 -5.29 7.50 -3.97
CA ALA A 116 -5.24 6.03 -3.98
C ALA A 116 -4.12 5.44 -3.10
N ARG A 117 -2.91 6.00 -3.13
CA ARG A 117 -1.80 5.54 -2.27
C ARG A 117 -2.09 5.77 -0.79
N ASP A 118 -2.61 6.94 -0.44
CA ASP A 118 -2.99 7.26 0.94
C ASP A 118 -4.14 6.38 1.43
N PHE A 119 -5.11 6.08 0.55
CA PHE A 119 -6.22 5.19 0.80
C PHE A 119 -5.73 3.77 1.16
N LEU A 120 -4.87 3.17 0.33
CA LEU A 120 -4.28 1.85 0.60
C LEU A 120 -3.48 1.83 1.91
N LYS A 121 -2.61 2.83 2.11
CA LYS A 121 -1.81 2.96 3.35
C LYS A 121 -2.68 3.10 4.59
N ALA A 122 -3.76 3.87 4.50
CA ALA A 122 -4.59 4.15 5.66
C ALA A 122 -5.51 2.98 6.00
N LEU A 123 -6.11 2.33 4.99
CA LEU A 123 -7.04 1.22 5.18
C LEU A 123 -6.36 -0.12 5.49
N SER A 124 -5.10 -0.33 5.10
CA SER A 124 -4.33 -1.53 5.48
C SER A 124 -4.15 -1.69 6.99
N LYS A 125 -4.33 -0.61 7.76
CA LYS A 125 -4.34 -0.66 9.23
C LYS A 125 -5.62 -1.30 9.79
N TYR A 126 -6.72 -1.26 9.05
CA TYR A 126 -8.05 -1.70 9.48
C TYR A 126 -8.50 -2.99 8.79
N PHE A 127 -8.09 -3.18 7.55
CA PHE A 127 -8.55 -4.25 6.66
C PHE A 127 -7.38 -5.02 6.07
N GLU A 128 -7.58 -6.31 5.80
CA GLU A 128 -6.74 -7.02 4.85
C GLU A 128 -7.13 -6.55 3.44
N LEU A 129 -6.19 -5.93 2.72
CA LEU A 129 -6.44 -5.41 1.38
C LEU A 129 -6.15 -6.47 0.32
N VAL A 130 -7.12 -6.67 -0.58
CA VAL A 130 -7.04 -7.62 -1.68
C VAL A 130 -7.40 -6.92 -2.98
N ILE A 131 -6.63 -7.12 -4.05
CA ILE A 131 -7.05 -6.73 -5.39
C ILE A 131 -7.83 -7.87 -6.03
N PHE A 132 -8.97 -7.58 -6.64
CA PHE A 132 -9.67 -8.49 -7.54
C PHE A 132 -10.02 -7.72 -8.82
N THR A 133 -9.25 -7.94 -9.88
CA THR A 133 -9.40 -7.27 -11.18
C THR A 133 -9.81 -8.27 -12.27
N ALA A 134 -10.55 -7.79 -13.27
CA ALA A 134 -10.81 -8.53 -14.50
C ALA A 134 -9.66 -8.37 -15.53
N ALA A 135 -8.52 -7.77 -15.16
CA ALA A 135 -7.35 -7.63 -16.02
C ALA A 135 -6.45 -8.88 -16.00
N LEU A 136 -5.58 -8.99 -17.01
CA LEU A 136 -4.57 -10.04 -17.08
C LEU A 136 -3.50 -9.83 -16.00
N LYS A 137 -2.97 -10.94 -15.48
CA LYS A 137 -2.01 -10.94 -14.37
C LYS A 137 -0.74 -10.14 -14.71
N GLU A 138 -0.22 -10.33 -15.92
CA GLU A 138 1.01 -9.72 -16.41
C GLU A 138 0.94 -8.18 -16.37
N TYR A 139 -0.21 -7.62 -16.75
CA TYR A 139 -0.48 -6.20 -16.66
C TYR A 139 -0.72 -5.77 -15.22
N ALA A 140 -1.64 -6.44 -14.52
CA ALA A 140 -2.09 -6.03 -13.20
C ALA A 140 -0.95 -6.04 -12.18
N ASP A 141 -0.03 -7.00 -12.25
CA ASP A 141 1.12 -7.04 -11.34
C ASP A 141 1.99 -5.80 -11.47
N LYS A 142 2.34 -5.41 -12.69
CA LYS A 142 3.18 -4.22 -12.92
C LYS A 142 2.51 -2.95 -12.41
N VAL A 143 1.20 -2.82 -12.65
CA VAL A 143 0.41 -1.69 -12.18
C VAL A 143 0.31 -1.66 -10.66
N ILE A 144 0.06 -2.80 -10.02
CA ILE A 144 -0.06 -2.88 -8.56
C ILE A 144 1.30 -2.62 -7.90
N ASP A 145 2.41 -3.12 -8.45
CA ASP A 145 3.75 -2.87 -7.93
C ASP A 145 4.12 -1.37 -8.02
N TYR A 146 3.71 -0.70 -9.10
CA TYR A 146 3.84 0.75 -9.23
C TYR A 146 2.92 1.52 -8.26
N LEU A 147 1.67 1.08 -8.09
CA LEU A 147 0.69 1.72 -7.22
C LEU A 147 1.09 1.60 -5.74
N ASP A 148 1.47 0.40 -5.29
CA ASP A 148 1.71 0.03 -3.90
C ASP A 148 3.12 -0.55 -3.68
N PRO A 149 4.18 0.28 -3.75
CA PRO A 149 5.55 -0.16 -3.51
C PRO A 149 5.82 -0.57 -2.05
N SER A 150 4.88 -0.31 -1.13
CA SER A 150 4.99 -0.65 0.29
C SER A 150 4.39 -2.00 0.66
N GLY A 151 3.68 -2.67 -0.26
CA GLY A 151 3.10 -3.99 -0.02
C GLY A 151 1.95 -4.00 1.00
N PHE A 152 1.08 -3.00 0.95
CA PHE A 152 -0.17 -2.95 1.72
C PHE A 152 -1.20 -3.98 1.23
N ILE A 153 -1.23 -4.25 -0.08
CA ILE A 153 -2.08 -5.26 -0.73
C ILE A 153 -1.48 -6.64 -0.47
N LYS A 154 -2.25 -7.52 0.18
CA LYS A 154 -1.78 -8.84 0.64
C LYS A 154 -2.02 -9.95 -0.38
N ARG A 155 -3.12 -9.87 -1.14
CA ARG A 155 -3.47 -10.87 -2.16
C ARG A 155 -4.00 -10.20 -3.43
N ARG A 156 -3.84 -10.89 -4.56
CA ARG A 156 -4.21 -10.41 -5.89
C ARG A 156 -4.94 -11.53 -6.64
N PHE A 157 -6.13 -11.22 -7.13
CA PHE A 157 -6.98 -12.07 -7.96
C PHE A 157 -7.17 -11.38 -9.31
N TYR A 158 -7.02 -12.13 -10.38
CA TYR A 158 -6.98 -11.59 -11.75
C TYR A 158 -8.12 -12.17 -12.59
N ARG A 159 -8.09 -11.91 -13.90
CA ARG A 159 -9.10 -12.39 -14.86
C ARG A 159 -9.36 -13.90 -14.79
N ASP A 160 -8.33 -14.70 -14.56
CA ASP A 160 -8.42 -16.16 -14.43
C ASP A 160 -9.21 -16.61 -13.18
N SER A 161 -9.29 -15.75 -12.17
CA SER A 161 -10.05 -15.98 -10.94
C SER A 161 -11.52 -15.58 -11.07
N CYS A 162 -11.86 -14.77 -12.08
CA CYS A 162 -13.24 -14.38 -12.35
C CYS A 162 -14.09 -15.58 -12.80
N THR A 163 -15.38 -15.54 -12.49
CA THR A 163 -16.37 -16.43 -13.09
C THR A 163 -16.81 -15.79 -14.42
N LYS A 164 -16.54 -16.44 -15.55
CA LYS A 164 -16.90 -15.94 -16.87
C LYS A 164 -18.25 -16.51 -17.31
N LYS A 165 -19.22 -15.65 -17.63
CA LYS A 165 -20.52 -16.04 -18.19
C LYS A 165 -20.94 -15.03 -19.25
N ASP A 166 -21.35 -15.51 -20.42
CA ASP A 166 -21.81 -14.69 -21.55
C ASP A 166 -20.82 -13.57 -21.95
N GLY A 167 -19.52 -13.86 -21.86
CA GLY A 167 -18.45 -12.91 -22.15
C GLY A 167 -18.16 -11.90 -21.03
N VAL A 168 -18.96 -11.86 -19.98
CA VAL A 168 -18.81 -10.97 -18.82
C VAL A 168 -18.01 -11.68 -17.72
N PHE A 169 -17.16 -10.91 -17.03
CA PHE A 169 -16.37 -11.38 -15.89
C PHE A 169 -17.03 -10.93 -14.59
N TYR A 170 -17.36 -11.91 -13.76
CA TYR A 170 -17.97 -11.72 -12.45
C TYR A 170 -16.96 -12.05 -11.35
N LYS A 171 -16.96 -11.28 -10.26
CA LYS A 171 -16.05 -11.49 -9.13
C LYS A 171 -16.82 -12.18 -8.01
N ASP A 172 -16.41 -13.41 -7.71
CA ASP A 172 -17.01 -14.23 -6.67
C ASP A 172 -16.21 -14.09 -5.38
N LEU A 173 -16.78 -13.39 -4.39
CA LEU A 173 -16.07 -13.12 -3.13
C LEU A 173 -15.82 -14.39 -2.31
N THR A 174 -16.54 -15.48 -2.56
CA THR A 174 -16.30 -16.76 -1.88
C THR A 174 -14.94 -17.35 -2.23
N LYS A 175 -14.37 -17.00 -3.40
CA LYS A 175 -13.00 -17.36 -3.80
C LYS A 175 -11.94 -16.57 -3.04
N VAL A 176 -12.31 -15.41 -2.49
CA VAL A 176 -11.40 -14.56 -1.69
C VAL A 176 -11.44 -14.96 -0.23
N ASN A 177 -12.63 -15.12 0.36
CA ASN A 177 -12.82 -15.50 1.75
C ASN A 177 -14.20 -16.12 1.91
N SER A 178 -14.28 -17.29 2.56
CA SER A 178 -15.55 -17.99 2.78
C SER A 178 -16.48 -17.26 3.74
N ASN A 179 -15.95 -16.39 4.61
CA ASN A 179 -16.75 -15.58 5.51
C ASN A 179 -17.17 -14.26 4.86
N LEU A 180 -18.33 -14.28 4.19
CA LEU A 180 -18.92 -13.09 3.58
C LEU A 180 -19.43 -12.07 4.59
N GLU A 181 -19.60 -12.41 5.87
CA GLU A 181 -19.94 -11.42 6.90
C GLU A 181 -18.75 -10.52 7.26
N LYS A 182 -17.57 -10.87 6.77
CA LYS A 182 -16.30 -10.15 6.99
C LYS A 182 -15.63 -9.69 5.70
N THR A 183 -16.24 -9.94 4.54
CA THR A 183 -15.65 -9.68 3.23
C THR A 183 -16.53 -8.75 2.41
N PHE A 184 -15.95 -7.73 1.80
CA PHE A 184 -16.70 -6.78 0.98
C PHE A 184 -15.83 -6.20 -0.13
N ILE A 185 -16.48 -5.67 -1.16
CA ILE A 185 -15.84 -5.17 -2.37
C ILE A 185 -16.21 -3.72 -2.65
N ILE A 186 -15.23 -2.95 -3.16
CA ILE A 186 -15.43 -1.67 -3.83
C ILE A 186 -15.07 -1.87 -5.29
N ASP A 187 -16.04 -1.59 -6.16
CA ASP A 187 -15.94 -1.79 -7.61
C ASP A 187 -16.72 -0.68 -8.31
N ASN A 188 -16.26 -0.24 -9.48
CA ASN A 188 -16.98 0.72 -10.30
C ASN A 188 -18.00 0.06 -11.24
N SER A 189 -17.95 -1.27 -11.38
CA SER A 189 -18.85 -2.05 -12.22
C SER A 189 -19.84 -2.87 -11.39
N LEU A 190 -21.11 -2.80 -11.78
CA LEU A 190 -22.16 -3.67 -11.24
C LEU A 190 -21.89 -5.16 -11.51
N SER A 191 -21.24 -5.50 -12.62
CA SER A 191 -20.89 -6.89 -12.92
C SER A 191 -19.85 -7.44 -11.95
N GLY A 192 -18.94 -6.60 -11.45
CA GLY A 192 -17.96 -6.98 -10.44
C GLY A 192 -18.61 -7.42 -9.13
N MET A 193 -19.77 -6.86 -8.78
CA MET A 193 -20.42 -7.13 -7.49
C MET A 193 -21.66 -8.02 -7.57
N SER A 194 -22.11 -8.41 -8.76
CA SER A 194 -23.43 -9.02 -8.95
C SER A 194 -23.63 -10.38 -8.29
N LEU A 195 -22.55 -11.12 -8.01
CA LEU A 195 -22.62 -12.40 -7.29
C LEU A 195 -22.80 -12.21 -5.78
N ASN A 196 -22.39 -11.06 -5.23
CA ASN A 196 -22.51 -10.73 -3.81
C ASN A 196 -22.95 -9.25 -3.62
N PRO A 197 -24.13 -8.84 -4.12
CA PRO A 197 -24.52 -7.43 -4.20
C PRO A 197 -24.67 -6.74 -2.83
N GLN A 198 -24.98 -7.52 -1.80
CA GLN A 198 -25.06 -7.05 -0.41
C GLN A 198 -23.69 -6.77 0.23
N ASN A 199 -22.61 -7.28 -0.38
CA ASN A 199 -21.22 -7.09 0.03
C ASN A 199 -20.52 -5.99 -0.80
N GLY A 200 -21.22 -5.34 -1.72
CA GLY A 200 -20.64 -4.38 -2.66
C GLY A 200 -20.95 -2.92 -2.35
N LEU A 201 -19.95 -2.05 -2.51
CA LEU A 201 -20.09 -0.59 -2.57
C LEU A 201 -19.70 -0.12 -3.98
N LEU A 202 -20.68 0.43 -4.73
CA LEU A 202 -20.45 0.95 -6.07
C LEU A 202 -19.78 2.32 -6.00
N ILE A 203 -18.53 2.41 -6.48
CA ILE A 203 -17.79 3.67 -6.57
C ILE A 203 -17.93 4.28 -7.97
N LYS A 204 -17.85 5.60 -8.07
CA LYS A 204 -17.82 6.29 -9.35
C LYS A 204 -16.53 5.92 -10.11
N SER A 205 -16.68 5.54 -11.39
CA SER A 205 -15.55 5.38 -12.32
C SER A 205 -14.74 6.67 -12.42
N TRP A 206 -13.42 6.52 -12.43
CA TRP A 206 -12.47 7.61 -12.57
C TRP A 206 -11.65 7.48 -13.84
N TYR A 207 -11.38 8.62 -14.48
CA TYR A 207 -10.68 8.68 -15.75
C TYR A 207 -9.49 9.64 -15.66
N ASP A 208 -9.75 10.91 -15.36
CA ASP A 208 -8.75 11.97 -15.42
C ASP A 208 -8.94 13.12 -14.43
N ASP A 209 -10.08 13.21 -13.73
CA ASP A 209 -10.38 14.30 -12.82
C ASP A 209 -9.41 14.35 -11.63
N LEU A 210 -8.46 15.29 -11.67
CA LEU A 210 -7.48 15.52 -10.61
C LEU A 210 -8.09 16.10 -9.33
N LYS A 211 -9.33 16.61 -9.38
CA LYS A 211 -10.08 17.09 -8.23
C LYS A 211 -10.97 16.00 -7.61
N ASP A 212 -10.95 14.77 -8.13
CA ASP A 212 -11.67 13.63 -7.55
C ASP A 212 -11.31 13.46 -6.07
N GLN A 213 -12.34 13.26 -5.24
CA GLN A 213 -12.18 13.03 -3.80
C GLN A 213 -12.88 11.74 -3.34
N GLU A 214 -13.30 10.88 -4.27
CA GLU A 214 -14.14 9.73 -3.95
C GLU A 214 -13.41 8.78 -2.99
N LEU A 215 -12.14 8.44 -3.25
CA LEU A 215 -11.36 7.59 -2.36
C LEU A 215 -11.18 8.19 -0.97
N LYS A 216 -11.05 9.53 -0.87
CA LYS A 216 -10.99 10.23 0.43
C LYS A 216 -12.32 10.14 1.20
N ILE A 217 -13.45 10.23 0.49
CA ILE A 217 -14.78 10.06 1.09
C ILE A 217 -14.97 8.63 1.57
N TYR A 218 -14.58 7.63 0.76
CA TYR A 218 -14.65 6.22 1.11
C TYR A 218 -13.76 5.89 2.32
N ASP A 219 -12.53 6.40 2.38
CA ASP A 219 -11.63 6.23 3.54
C ASP A 219 -12.31 6.66 4.85
N ALA A 220 -12.87 7.88 4.87
CA ALA A 220 -13.55 8.43 6.04
C ALA A 220 -14.84 7.64 6.37
N MET A 221 -15.60 7.26 5.33
CA MET A 221 -16.85 6.50 5.48
C MET A 221 -16.59 5.12 6.09
N LEU A 222 -15.61 4.37 5.60
CA LEU A 222 -15.31 3.02 6.07
C LEU A 222 -14.82 3.01 7.52
N LYS A 223 -13.83 3.85 7.85
CA LYS A 223 -13.32 3.96 9.24
C LYS A 223 -14.40 4.35 10.25
N LYS A 224 -15.37 5.17 9.80
CA LYS A 224 -16.47 5.61 10.65
C LYS A 224 -17.49 4.50 10.89
N ASN A 225 -17.85 3.73 9.87
CA ASN A 225 -19.04 2.87 9.89
C ASN A 225 -18.74 1.36 9.94
N VAL A 226 -17.48 0.93 9.89
CA VAL A 226 -17.11 -0.49 10.11
C VAL A 226 -16.38 -0.61 11.45
N LYS A 227 -16.99 -1.30 12.42
CA LYS A 227 -16.41 -1.55 13.75
C LYS A 227 -16.09 -3.03 13.95
N PRO A 228 -15.12 -3.35 14.84
CA PRO A 228 -14.81 -4.74 15.17
C PRO A 228 -16.05 -5.52 15.63
N LYS A 229 -16.10 -6.80 15.33
CA LYS A 229 -17.18 -7.76 15.64
C LYS A 229 -18.49 -7.54 14.89
N GLU A 230 -18.61 -6.54 14.01
CA GLU A 230 -19.83 -6.30 13.23
C GLU A 230 -19.97 -7.22 12.01
N ASN A 231 -21.19 -7.36 11.51
CA ASN A 231 -21.46 -8.00 10.22
C ASN A 231 -21.39 -6.95 9.10
N ILE A 232 -20.44 -7.12 8.18
CA ILE A 232 -20.14 -6.11 7.14
C ILE A 232 -21.32 -5.83 6.22
N VAL A 233 -22.18 -6.83 5.97
CA VAL A 233 -23.37 -6.68 5.12
C VAL A 233 -24.35 -5.69 5.77
N GLN A 234 -24.49 -5.74 7.10
CA GLN A 234 -25.32 -4.79 7.82
C GLN A 234 -24.69 -3.38 7.82
N CYS A 235 -23.36 -3.28 7.99
CA CYS A 235 -22.66 -2.00 7.89
C CYS A 235 -22.85 -1.36 6.51
N ILE A 236 -22.71 -2.15 5.43
CA ILE A 236 -22.92 -1.69 4.04
C ILE A 236 -24.36 -1.25 3.82
N LYS A 237 -25.34 -2.03 4.28
CA LYS A 237 -26.75 -1.66 4.20
C LYS A 237 -27.03 -0.30 4.88
N GLN A 238 -26.42 -0.05 6.03
CA GLN A 238 -26.52 1.24 6.72
C GLN A 238 -25.82 2.37 5.97
N MET A 239 -24.61 2.11 5.43
CA MET A 239 -23.87 3.09 4.62
C MET A 239 -24.66 3.50 3.37
N LYS A 240 -25.22 2.54 2.61
CA LYS A 240 -26.07 2.82 1.44
C LYS A 240 -27.26 3.74 1.76
N ARG A 241 -27.89 3.55 2.93
CA ARG A 241 -29.01 4.40 3.39
C ARG A 241 -28.55 5.81 3.80
N LYS A 242 -27.36 5.92 4.39
CA LYS A 242 -26.83 7.17 4.94
C LYS A 242 -26.13 8.05 3.91
N TYR A 243 -25.54 7.43 2.88
CA TYR A 243 -24.76 8.09 1.84
C TYR A 243 -25.29 7.77 0.43
N PRO A 244 -26.58 8.05 0.14
CA PRO A 244 -27.22 7.65 -1.13
C PRO A 244 -26.63 8.36 -2.37
N LYS A 245 -25.81 9.41 -2.17
CA LYS A 245 -25.12 10.12 -3.25
C LYS A 245 -23.72 9.57 -3.56
N ASN A 246 -23.12 8.82 -2.64
CA ASN A 246 -21.72 8.36 -2.73
C ASN A 246 -21.61 6.84 -2.93
N VAL A 247 -22.68 6.11 -2.61
CA VAL A 247 -22.80 4.69 -2.89
C VAL A 247 -23.99 4.55 -3.82
N LEU A 248 -23.71 4.38 -5.10
CA LEU A 248 -24.74 4.22 -6.12
C LEU A 248 -25.48 2.89 -5.85
N ASN A 249 -26.81 2.93 -5.89
CA ASN A 249 -27.66 1.74 -5.68
C ASN A 249 -27.72 0.87 -6.93
#